data_AF-A0A015SV08-F1
#
_entry.id   AF-A0A015SV08-F1
#
_cell.length_a   1.000
_cell.length_b   1.000
_cell.length_c   1.000
_cell.angle_alpha   90.00
_cell.angle_beta   90.00
_cell.angle_gamma   90.00
#
_symmetry.space_group_name_H-M   'P 1'
#
loop_
_entity.id
_entity.type
_entity.pdbx_description
1 polymer ?
#
loop_
_entity_poly.entity_id
_entity_poly.type
_entity_poly.pdbx_seq_one_letter_code
_entity_poly.pdbx_strand_id
1 'polypeptide(L)' 'MPMKKVCPRCGAAFECRHDNIRLCHCASVKLDAFQYAYIKENYTDCLCHSCLEDIAHSVKDDTFSGKLSIERI' A
#
# COMPACT_ATOMS: atom_id res chain seq x y z
N MET A 1 -9.42 -12.25 -11.74
CA MET A 1 -8.35 -13.25 -11.49
C MET A 1 -7.16 -12.50 -10.92
N PRO A 2 -6.50 -12.94 -9.83
CA PRO A 2 -5.30 -12.25 -9.36
C PRO A 2 -4.24 -12.26 -10.48
N MET A 3 -3.70 -11.09 -10.80
CA MET A 3 -2.67 -10.95 -11.83
C MET A 3 -1.33 -10.74 -11.14
N LYS A 4 -0.31 -11.53 -11.49
CA LYS A 4 1.05 -11.29 -10.99
C LYS A 4 1.62 -10.07 -11.69
N LYS A 5 1.92 -9.02 -10.91
CA LYS A 5 2.62 -7.81 -11.34
C LYS A 5 3.94 -7.69 -10.60
N VAL A 6 4.88 -6.93 -11.16
CA VAL A 6 6.15 -6.61 -10.52
C VAL A 6 6.07 -5.18 -10.01
N CYS A 7 6.39 -4.98 -8.73
CA CYS A 7 6.39 -3.66 -8.12
C CYS A 7 7.52 -2.81 -8.72
N PRO A 8 7.24 -1.64 -9.32
CA PRO A 8 8.27 -0.78 -9.90
C PRO A 8 9.20 -0.15 -8.85
N ARG A 9 8.80 -0.13 -7.57
CA ARG A 9 9.60 0.43 -6.46
C ARG A 9 10.64 -0.53 -5.91
N CYS A 10 10.28 -1.80 -5.69
CA CYS A 10 11.16 -2.79 -5.06
C CYS A 10 11.50 -4.00 -5.95
N GLY A 11 10.89 -4.14 -7.11
CA GLY A 11 11.09 -5.28 -8.02
C GLY A 11 10.43 -6.59 -7.56
N ALA A 12 9.67 -6.59 -6.45
CA ALA A 12 9.00 -7.79 -5.97
C ALA A 12 7.79 -8.15 -6.83
N ALA A 13 7.65 -9.44 -7.17
CA ALA A 13 6.43 -9.96 -7.76
C ALA A 13 5.32 -10.05 -6.70
N PHE A 14 4.14 -9.51 -6.99
CA PHE A 14 2.99 -9.53 -6.11
C PHE A 14 1.71 -9.81 -6.88
N GLU A 15 0.68 -10.32 -6.19
CA GLU A 15 -0.63 -10.51 -6.78
C GLU A 15 -1.44 -9.22 -6.68
N CYS A 16 -1.76 -8.64 -7.83
CA CYS A 16 -2.63 -7.50 -7.90
C CYS A 16 -4.06 -7.92 -8.20
N ARG A 17 -5.00 -7.48 -7.36
CA ARG A 17 -6.43 -7.77 -7.48
C ARG A 17 -7.20 -6.55 -7.94
N HIS A 18 -6.79 -5.93 -9.06
CA HIS A 18 -7.48 -4.78 -9.63
C HIS A 18 -8.94 -5.06 -9.98
N ASP A 19 -9.25 -6.30 -10.35
CA ASP A 19 -10.64 -6.74 -10.60
C ASP A 19 -11.54 -6.57 -9.37
N ASN A 20 -10.96 -6.54 -8.17
CA ASN A 20 -11.69 -6.35 -6.94
C ASN A 20 -10.92 -5.41 -6.01
N ILE A 21 -11.16 -4.11 -6.19
CA ILE A 21 -10.48 -3.05 -5.42
C ILE A 21 -10.57 -3.27 -3.91
N ARG A 22 -11.67 -3.86 -3.39
CA ARG A 22 -11.84 -4.14 -1.96
C ARG A 22 -10.85 -5.20 -1.43
N LEU A 23 -10.34 -6.06 -2.31
CA LEU A 23 -9.33 -7.08 -2.02
C LEU A 23 -7.93 -6.67 -2.51
N CYS A 24 -7.78 -5.48 -3.09
CA CYS A 24 -6.48 -4.95 -3.47
C CYS A 24 -5.75 -4.46 -2.22
N HIS A 25 -4.47 -4.80 -2.12
CA HIS A 25 -3.57 -4.24 -1.11
C HIS A 25 -3.60 -2.70 -1.07
N CYS A 26 -3.84 -2.06 -2.22
CA CYS A 26 -4.02 -0.62 -2.34
C CYS A 26 -5.22 -0.04 -1.57
N ALA A 27 -6.29 -0.82 -1.36
CA ALA A 27 -7.45 -0.37 -0.57
C ALA A 27 -7.34 -0.71 0.92
N SER A 28 -6.45 -1.62 1.29
CA SER A 28 -6.20 -1.99 2.70
C SER A 28 -5.31 -0.97 3.41
N VAL A 29 -4.39 -0.34 2.69
CA VAL A 29 -3.48 0.67 3.24
C VAL A 29 -4.16 2.04 3.22
N LYS A 30 -4.18 2.71 4.36
CA LYS A 30 -4.67 4.09 4.45
C LYS A 30 -3.58 5.04 3.99
N LEU A 31 -3.82 5.72 2.87
CA LEU A 31 -2.95 6.74 2.31
C LEU A 31 -3.67 8.09 2.36
N ASP A 32 -2.95 9.14 2.76
CA ASP A 32 -3.46 10.51 2.70
C ASP A 32 -3.45 11.05 1.26
N ALA A 33 -4.18 12.13 0.99
CA ALA A 33 -4.21 12.79 -0.31
C ALA A 33 -2.80 13.13 -0.85
N PHE A 34 -1.88 13.56 0.01
CA PHE A 34 -0.50 13.83 -0.39
C PHE A 34 0.25 12.57 -0.82
N GLN A 35 0.08 11.47 -0.10
CA GLN A 35 0.70 10.18 -0.42
C GLN A 35 0.11 9.61 -1.72
N TYR A 36 -1.20 9.79 -1.92
CA TYR A 36 -1.87 9.40 -3.16
C TYR A 36 -1.37 10.19 -4.37
N ALA A 37 -1.21 11.51 -4.23
CA ALA A 37 -0.63 12.36 -5.25
C ALA A 37 0.80 11.92 -5.59
N TYR A 38 1.64 11.72 -4.56
CA TYR A 38 3.00 11.21 -4.72
C TYR A 38 3.03 9.89 -5.50
N ILE A 39 2.19 8.92 -5.15
CA ILE A 39 2.14 7.64 -5.85
C ILE A 39 1.75 7.85 -7.32
N LYS A 40 0.71 8.64 -7.57
CA LYS A 40 0.19 8.91 -8.93
C LYS A 40 1.19 9.65 -9.82
N GLU A 41 2.01 10.52 -9.24
CA GLU A 41 3.03 11.29 -9.97
C GLU A 41 4.32 10.48 -10.22
N ASN A 42 4.69 9.59 -9.30
CA ASN A 42 5.95 8.85 -9.37
C ASN A 42 5.82 7.44 -9.97
N TYR A 43 4.63 6.83 -9.91
CA TYR A 43 4.41 5.45 -10.35
C TYR A 43 3.18 5.36 -11.25
N THR A 44 3.37 4.80 -12.45
CA THR A 44 2.30 4.55 -13.43
C THR A 44 1.67 3.17 -13.30
N ASP A 45 2.30 2.28 -12.54
CA ASP A 45 1.82 0.92 -12.25
C ASP A 45 1.73 0.71 -10.74
N CYS A 46 1.26 -0.47 -10.36
CA CYS A 46 0.76 -0.73 -9.04
C CYS A 46 1.88 -1.19 -8.12
N LEU A 47 1.82 -0.72 -6.88
CA LEU A 47 2.80 -1.01 -5.86
C LEU A 47 2.36 -2.21 -5.02
N CYS A 48 3.33 -3.00 -4.55
CA CYS A 48 3.05 -4.07 -3.61
C CYS A 48 2.65 -3.52 -2.24
N HIS A 49 2.01 -4.37 -1.41
CA HIS A 49 1.55 -4.00 -0.07
C HIS A 49 2.66 -3.37 0.77
N SER A 50 3.84 -3.99 0.84
CA SER A 50 4.96 -3.47 1.64
C SER A 50 5.41 -2.08 1.20
N CYS A 51 5.44 -1.81 -0.12
CA CYS A 51 5.80 -0.49 -0.62
C CYS A 51 4.74 0.56 -0.31
N LEU A 52 3.47 0.19 -0.34
CA LEU A 52 2.35 1.06 0.02
C LEU A 52 2.37 1.39 1.51
N GLU A 53 2.57 0.39 2.38
CA GLU A 53 2.72 0.57 3.83
C GLU A 53 3.92 1.45 4.16
N ASP A 54 5.04 1.24 3.48
CA ASP A 54 6.23 2.05 3.68
C ASP A 54 5.97 3.52 3.30
N ILE A 55 5.27 3.79 2.19
CA ILE A 55 4.85 5.16 1.82
C ILE A 55 3.86 5.73 2.85
N ALA A 56 2.91 4.92 3.32
CA ALA A 56 1.95 5.31 4.34
C ALA A 56 2.66 5.69 5.66
N HIS A 57 3.77 5.02 5.99
CA HIS A 57 4.61 5.32 7.15
C HIS A 57 5.64 6.43 6.92
N SER A 58 5.92 6.82 5.67
CA SER A 58 7.10 7.63 5.35
C SER A 58 7.05 9.08 5.84
N VAL A 59 5.88 9.70 6.11
CA VAL A 59 5.78 11.05 6.72
C VAL A 59 4.30 11.29 7.13
N LYS A 60 3.86 11.80 8.29
CA LYS A 60 4.46 12.49 9.46
C LYS A 60 3.94 11.84 10.75
N ASP A 61 4.74 11.94 11.81
CA ASP A 61 4.32 11.77 13.20
C ASP A 61 3.10 12.68 13.49
N ASP A 62 1.89 12.14 13.40
CA ASP A 62 0.77 12.51 14.28
C ASP A 62 -0.26 11.37 14.24
N THR A 63 -0.15 10.50 15.23
CA THR A 63 -1.29 9.89 15.92
C THR A 63 -2.30 9.10 15.06
N PHE A 64 -2.17 7.76 15.17
CA PHE A 64 -3.26 6.77 15.05
C PHE A 64 -3.61 6.19 13.66
N SER A 65 -2.85 5.16 13.25
CA SER A 65 -3.38 4.13 12.35
C SER A 65 -2.93 2.74 12.80
N GLY A 66 -3.77 2.07 13.60
CA GLY A 66 -4.00 0.64 13.43
C GLY A 66 -3.05 -0.37 14.07
N LYS A 67 -2.43 -0.09 15.23
CA LYS A 67 -1.88 -1.17 16.08
C LYS A 67 -2.82 -1.48 17.24
N LEU A 68 -3.86 -2.26 16.99
CA LEU A 68 -4.38 -3.18 18.02
C LEU A 68 -4.14 -4.61 17.53
N SER A 69 -2.93 -5.08 17.81
CA SER A 69 -2.56 -6.50 17.77
C SER A 69 -1.45 -6.72 18.79
N ILE A 70 -1.75 -6.44 20.06
CA ILE A 70 -0.96 -6.93 21.19
C ILE A 70 -1.94 -7.29 22.32
N GLU A 71 -2.60 -8.44 22.19
CA GLU A 71 -2.88 -9.26 23.37
C GLU A 71 -1.87 -10.41 23.35
N ARG A 72 -0.68 -10.11 23.88
CA ARG A 72 0.13 -11.10 24.60
C ARG A 72 -0.19 -10.84 26.07
N ILE A 73 -0.99 -11.71 26.69
CA ILE A 73 -0.88 -12.23 28.06
C ILE A 73 -1.60 -13.58 28.05
#